data_AF-A0A972MIQ6-F1
#
_entry.id   AF-A0A972MIQ6-F1
#
_cell.length_a   1.000
_cell.length_b   1.000
_cell.length_c   1.000
_cell.angle_alpha   90.00
_cell.angle_beta   90.00
_cell.angle_gamma   90.00
#
_symmetry.space_group_name_H-M   'P 1'
#
loop_
_entity.id
_entity.type
_entity.pdbx_description
1 polymer ?
#
loop_
_entity_poly.entity_id
_entity_poly.type
_entity_poly.pdbx_seq_one_letter_code
_entity_poly.pdbx_strand_id
1 'polypeptide(L)'
;MFRIYHSKGFSLIELLIVISIILLLAAIALPSFIKYKKRAEISNIQKLLTTCARELAVEYTQNSAILKKVCYFPETPDNCTLVLTPSTGKILLEADKCIMNISGYDVQCVVTAAGAIKCYEVR
;
A
#
# COMPACT_ATOMS: atom_id res chain seq x y z
N MET A 1 -3.57 -61.37 -25.67
CA MET A 1 -2.99 -61.40 -24.32
C MET A 1 -2.43 -60.01 -23.99
N PHE A 2 -3.29 -59.06 -23.59
CA PHE A 2 -2.84 -57.72 -23.18
C PHE A 2 -2.55 -57.74 -21.68
N ARG A 3 -1.27 -57.64 -21.34
CA ARG A 3 -0.77 -57.60 -19.96
C ARG A 3 -1.06 -56.19 -19.41
N ILE A 4 -2.01 -56.07 -18.49
CA ILE A 4 -2.28 -54.80 -17.80
C ILE A 4 -1.10 -54.54 -16.85
N TYR A 5 -0.30 -53.53 -17.17
CA TYR A 5 0.77 -53.03 -16.32
C TYR A 5 0.12 -52.47 -15.05
N HIS A 6 0.60 -52.85 -13.88
CA HIS A 6 0.10 -52.36 -12.59
C HIS A 6 0.43 -50.86 -12.49
N SER A 7 -0.49 -50.00 -12.91
CA SER A 7 -0.40 -48.56 -12.72
C SER A 7 -0.31 -48.31 -11.22
N LYS A 8 0.86 -47.93 -10.71
CA LYS A 8 1.01 -47.50 -9.31
C LYS A 8 0.16 -46.24 -9.12
N GLY A 9 -1.06 -46.42 -8.64
CA GLY A 9 -1.96 -45.34 -8.26
C GLY A 9 -1.41 -44.61 -7.03
N PHE A 10 -1.66 -43.31 -6.97
CA PHE A 10 -1.31 -42.44 -5.84
C PHE A 10 -2.00 -42.95 -4.56
N SER A 11 -1.25 -43.09 -3.46
CA SER A 11 -1.83 -43.58 -2.21
C SER A 11 -2.58 -42.47 -1.47
N LEU A 12 -3.75 -42.79 -0.90
CA LEU A 12 -4.50 -41.85 -0.05
C LEU A 12 -3.69 -41.36 1.15
N ILE A 13 -2.81 -42.21 1.71
CA ILE A 13 -1.93 -41.81 2.80
C ILE A 13 -0.81 -40.87 2.34
N GLU A 14 -0.31 -41.02 1.11
CA GLU A 14 0.67 -40.11 0.54
C GLU A 14 0.07 -38.71 0.38
N LEU A 15 -1.18 -38.62 -0.07
CA LEU A 15 -1.89 -37.34 -0.17
C LEU A 15 -2.08 -36.67 1.20
N LEU A 16 -2.42 -37.44 2.23
CA LEU A 16 -2.70 -36.93 3.57
C LEU A 16 -1.46 -36.30 4.20
N ILE A 17 -0.28 -36.94 4.05
CA ILE A 17 0.98 -36.41 4.56
C ILE A 17 1.35 -35.11 3.83
N VAL A 18 1.18 -35.07 2.51
CA VAL A 18 1.48 -33.86 1.70
C VAL A 18 0.62 -32.67 2.12
N ILE A 19 -0.70 -32.87 2.28
CA ILE A 19 -1.60 -31.81 2.75
C ILE A 19 -1.20 -31.32 4.14
N SER A 20 -0.83 -32.25 5.04
CA SER A 20 -0.41 -31.91 6.40
C SER A 20 0.83 -30.99 6.40
N ILE A 21 1.82 -31.25 5.55
CA ILE A 21 3.03 -30.42 5.44
C ILE A 21 2.68 -29.05 4.82
N ILE A 22 1.82 -29.01 3.79
CA ILE A 22 1.40 -27.74 3.17
C ILE A 22 0.68 -26.84 4.18
N LEU A 23 -0.20 -27.41 5.02
CA LEU A 23 -0.91 -26.65 6.05
C LEU A 23 0.04 -26.05 7.11
N LEU A 24 1.08 -26.79 7.50
CA LEU A 24 2.11 -26.27 8.41
C LEU A 24 2.85 -25.06 7.82
N LEU A 25 3.27 -25.17 6.56
CA LEU A 25 3.97 -24.07 5.86
C LEU A 25 3.05 -22.86 5.64
N ALA A 26 1.79 -23.10 5.25
CA ALA A 26 0.81 -22.04 5.02
C ALA A 26 0.51 -21.25 6.30
N ALA A 27 0.44 -21.92 7.46
CA ALA A 27 0.20 -21.26 8.75
C ALA A 27 1.26 -20.21 9.09
N ILE A 28 2.52 -20.44 8.69
CA ILE A 28 3.64 -19.50 8.92
C ILE A 28 3.70 -18.43 7.82
N ALA A 29 3.46 -18.82 6.56
CA ALA A 29 3.61 -17.94 5.41
C ALA A 29 2.49 -16.89 5.29
N LEU A 30 1.24 -17.26 5.54
CA LEU A 30 0.07 -16.39 5.39
C LEU A 30 0.13 -15.10 6.23
N PRO A 31 0.39 -15.13 7.55
CA PRO A 31 0.43 -13.90 8.35
C PRO A 31 1.56 -12.96 7.92
N SER A 32 2.67 -13.53 7.44
CA SER A 32 3.79 -12.76 6.90
C SER A 32 3.41 -12.08 5.59
N PHE A 33 2.75 -12.80 4.69
CA PHE A 33 2.29 -12.28 3.41
C PHE A 33 1.30 -11.12 3.56
N ILE A 34 0.34 -11.21 4.49
CA ILE A 34 -0.62 -10.13 4.75
C ILE A 34 0.11 -8.85 5.21
N LYS A 35 1.09 -8.97 6.11
CA LYS A 35 1.90 -7.83 6.55
C LYS A 35 2.72 -7.20 5.42
N TYR A 36 3.27 -8.02 4.53
CA TYR A 36 4.02 -7.52 3.38
C TYR A 36 3.12 -6.77 2.39
N LYS A 37 1.94 -7.32 2.08
CA LYS A 37 0.95 -6.63 1.24
C LYS A 37 0.57 -5.28 1.81
N LYS A 38 0.25 -5.23 3.10
CA LYS A 38 -0.06 -3.97 3.81
C LYS A 38 1.06 -2.94 3.72
N ARG A 39 2.31 -3.34 3.96
CA ARG A 39 3.47 -2.44 3.85
C ARG A 39 3.68 -1.95 2.41
N ALA A 40 3.41 -2.80 1.41
CA ALA A 40 3.49 -2.41 0.02
C ALA A 40 2.41 -1.38 -0.34
N GLU A 41 1.17 -1.55 0.13
CA GLU A 41 0.08 -0.58 -0.04
C GLU A 41 0.43 0.79 0.57
N ILE A 42 0.90 0.81 1.83
CA ILE A 42 1.36 2.06 2.49
C ILE A 42 2.50 2.73 1.70
N SER A 43 3.45 1.95 1.18
CA SER A 43 4.55 2.45 0.37
C SER A 43 4.06 3.05 -0.96
N ASN A 44 3.08 2.41 -1.60
CA ASN A 44 2.48 2.92 -2.84
C ASN A 44 1.78 4.26 -2.59
N ILE A 45 1.01 4.38 -1.52
CA ILE A 45 0.33 5.62 -1.12
C ILE A 45 1.34 6.74 -0.86
N GLN A 46 2.41 6.44 -0.12
CA GLN A 46 3.46 7.42 0.13
C GLN A 46 4.10 7.91 -1.18
N LYS A 47 4.31 7.01 -2.15
CA LYS A 47 4.79 7.38 -3.49
C LYS A 47 3.78 8.24 -4.24
N LEU A 48 2.50 7.89 -4.24
CA LEU A 48 1.43 8.66 -4.89
C LEU A 48 1.35 10.08 -4.32
N LEU A 49 1.37 10.22 -2.99
CA LEU A 49 1.41 11.54 -2.32
C LEU A 49 2.66 12.33 -2.70
N THR A 50 3.81 11.68 -2.75
CA THR A 50 5.07 12.34 -3.15
C THR A 50 5.02 12.81 -4.61
N THR A 51 4.45 12.01 -5.51
CA THR A 51 4.22 12.41 -6.90
C THR A 51 3.25 13.58 -6.98
N CYS A 52 2.12 13.52 -6.25
CA CYS A 52 1.15 14.60 -6.19
C CYS A 52 1.75 15.91 -5.66
N ALA A 53 2.62 15.85 -4.64
CA ALA A 53 3.37 17.00 -4.15
C ALA A 53 4.30 17.59 -5.21
N ARG A 54 4.97 16.73 -6.00
CA ARG A 54 5.81 17.18 -7.10
C ARG A 54 5.00 17.85 -8.20
N GLU A 55 3.83 17.32 -8.53
CA GLU A 55 2.93 17.93 -9.50
C GLU A 55 2.45 19.31 -9.03
N LEU A 56 2.05 19.46 -7.76
CA LEU A 56 1.70 20.76 -7.19
C LEU A 56 2.87 21.75 -7.29
N ALA A 57 4.10 21.30 -7.03
CA ALA A 57 5.28 22.14 -7.18
C ALA A 57 5.47 22.61 -8.63
N VAL A 58 5.28 21.72 -9.62
CA VAL A 58 5.36 22.06 -11.05
C VAL A 58 4.25 23.04 -11.43
N GLU A 59 3.01 22.79 -11.01
CA GLU A 59 1.87 23.66 -11.32
C GLU A 59 2.05 25.07 -10.75
N TYR A 60 2.58 25.19 -9.53
CA TYR A 60 2.89 26.47 -8.93
C TYR A 60 3.93 27.27 -9.71
N THR A 61 4.91 26.60 -10.34
CA THR A 61 5.89 27.30 -11.20
C THR A 61 5.28 27.85 -12.48
N GLN A 62 4.20 27.24 -12.98
CA GLN A 62 3.50 27.68 -14.17
C GLN A 62 2.43 28.74 -13.84
N ASN A 63 1.78 28.61 -12.70
CA ASN A 63 0.77 29.53 -12.22
C ASN A 63 0.87 29.70 -10.70
N SER A 64 1.42 30.84 -10.27
CA SER A 64 1.62 31.17 -8.86
C SER A 64 0.34 31.30 -8.05
N ALA A 65 -0.85 31.26 -8.67
CA ALA A 65 -2.13 31.23 -7.97
C ALA A 65 -2.51 29.82 -7.47
N ILE A 66 -1.87 28.77 -7.98
CA ILE A 66 -2.16 27.38 -7.59
C ILE A 66 -1.44 27.05 -6.29
N LEU A 67 -2.15 27.12 -5.18
CA LEU A 67 -1.62 26.83 -3.84
C LEU A 67 -2.15 25.52 -3.25
N LYS A 68 -3.08 24.85 -3.93
CA LYS A 68 -3.70 23.63 -3.42
C LYS A 68 -3.82 22.59 -4.52
N LYS A 69 -3.62 21.33 -4.16
CA LYS A 69 -3.88 20.20 -5.04
C LYS A 69 -4.47 19.02 -4.27
N VAL A 70 -5.54 18.46 -4.81
CA VAL A 70 -6.18 17.25 -4.27
C VAL A 70 -5.51 16.03 -4.89
N CYS A 71 -5.02 15.15 -4.02
CA CYS A 71 -4.43 13.87 -4.39
C CYS A 71 -5.49 12.77 -4.26
N TYR A 72 -5.65 11.99 -5.33
CA TYR A 72 -6.57 10.87 -5.40
C TYR A 72 -5.81 9.55 -5.34
N PHE A 73 -6.43 8.54 -4.74
CA PHE A 73 -5.87 7.22 -4.59
C PHE A 73 -6.79 6.20 -5.26
N PRO A 74 -6.27 5.29 -6.10
CA PRO A 74 -7.11 4.34 -6.84
C PRO A 74 -7.76 3.30 -5.92
N GLU A 75 -7.19 3.08 -4.74
CA GLU A 75 -7.59 2.04 -3.79
C GLU A 75 -8.67 2.53 -2.80
N THR A 76 -8.95 3.84 -2.74
CA THR A 76 -9.88 4.44 -1.76
C THR A 76 -10.66 5.62 -2.32
N PRO A 77 -11.89 5.87 -1.83
CA PRO A 77 -12.60 7.12 -2.14
C PRO A 77 -12.00 8.34 -1.44
N ASP A 78 -11.14 8.13 -0.43
CA ASP A 78 -10.51 9.20 0.33
C ASP A 78 -9.53 10.00 -0.54
N ASN A 79 -9.39 11.28 -0.22
CA ASN A 79 -8.45 12.18 -0.87
C ASN A 79 -7.65 12.96 0.17
N CYS A 80 -6.47 13.43 -0.24
CA CYS A 80 -5.62 14.28 0.59
C CYS A 80 -5.39 15.60 -0.14
N THR A 81 -5.64 16.73 0.51
CA THR A 81 -5.27 18.03 -0.05
C THR A 81 -3.89 18.44 0.43
N LEU A 82 -3.00 18.69 -0.54
CA LEU A 82 -1.72 19.34 -0.31
C LEU A 82 -1.88 20.84 -0.51
N VAL A 83 -1.23 21.61 0.36
CA VAL A 83 -1.22 23.06 0.35
C VAL A 83 0.22 23.55 0.30
N LEU A 84 0.51 24.41 -0.67
CA LEU A 84 1.76 25.13 -0.78
C LEU A 84 1.63 26.47 -0.06
N THR A 85 2.52 26.71 0.90
CA THR A 85 2.56 27.99 1.62
C THR A 85 3.60 28.90 0.96
N PRO A 86 3.19 29.96 0.22
CA PRO A 86 4.11 30.74 -0.61
C PRO A 86 5.13 31.54 0.21
N SER A 87 4.81 31.86 1.48
CA SER A 87 5.75 32.55 2.38
C SER A 87 6.92 31.68 2.86
N THR A 88 6.78 30.35 2.82
CA THR A 88 7.83 29.42 3.28
C THR A 88 8.32 28.46 2.20
N GLY A 89 7.62 28.38 1.05
CA GLY A 89 7.92 27.42 -0.02
C GLY A 89 7.67 25.96 0.37
N LYS A 90 7.01 25.71 1.51
CA LYS A 90 6.75 24.36 2.02
C LYS A 90 5.43 23.83 1.48
N ILE A 91 5.44 22.54 1.14
CA ILE A 91 4.23 21.77 0.84
C ILE A 91 3.83 21.05 2.13
N LEU A 92 2.60 21.29 2.57
CA LEU A 92 2.02 20.74 3.78
C LEU A 92 0.70 20.03 3.44
N LEU A 93 0.21 19.20 4.35
CA LEU A 93 -1.16 18.68 4.26
C LEU A 93 -2.11 19.73 4.84
N GLU A 94 -3.27 19.94 4.21
CA GLU A 94 -4.24 20.97 4.63
C GLU A 94 -4.69 20.81 6.09
N ALA A 95 -4.76 19.57 6.58
CA ALA A 95 -5.15 19.22 7.94
C ALA A 95 -3.98 18.71 8.81
N ASP A 96 -2.72 19.02 8.45
CA ASP A 96 -1.45 18.53 9.06
C ASP A 96 -1.20 17.01 8.91
N LYS A 97 -2.27 16.23 8.83
CA LYS A 97 -2.31 14.80 8.54
C LYS A 97 -3.36 14.49 7.49
N CYS A 98 -3.16 13.40 6.75
CA CYS A 98 -4.19 12.80 5.93
C CYS A 98 -4.43 11.37 6.39
N ILE A 99 -5.69 11.02 6.62
CA ILE A 99 -6.09 9.68 7.03
C ILE A 99 -6.92 9.10 5.89
N MET A 100 -6.60 7.87 5.50
CA MET A 100 -7.33 7.13 4.47
C MET A 100 -7.62 5.72 4.96
N ASN A 101 -8.78 5.19 4.60
CA ASN A 101 -9.16 3.82 4.92
C ASN A 101 -8.86 2.90 3.73
N ILE A 102 -7.79 2.11 3.81
CA ILE A 102 -7.42 1.15 2.76
C ILE A 102 -7.65 -0.25 3.29
N SER A 103 -8.43 -1.06 2.56
CA SER A 103 -8.60 -2.48 2.89
C SER A 103 -9.02 -2.75 4.35
N GLY A 104 -9.81 -1.84 4.95
CA GLY A 104 -10.33 -1.97 6.31
C GLY A 104 -9.39 -1.53 7.43
N TYR A 105 -8.30 -0.83 7.13
CA TYR A 105 -7.42 -0.22 8.14
C TYR A 105 -7.10 1.23 7.79
N ASP A 106 -6.86 2.04 8.82
CA ASP A 106 -6.58 3.46 8.65
C ASP A 106 -5.08 3.69 8.45
N VAL A 107 -4.72 4.46 7.43
CA VAL A 107 -3.35 4.89 7.14
C VAL A 107 -3.29 6.40 7.29
N GLN A 108 -2.38 6.86 8.14
CA GLN A 108 -2.09 8.27 8.34
C GLN A 108 -0.78 8.64 7.67
N CYS A 109 -0.84 9.69 6.86
CA CYS A 109 0.31 10.36 6.26
C CYS A 109 0.53 11.72 6.91
N VAL A 110 1.79 12.05 7.18
CA VAL A 110 2.21 13.34 7.73
C VAL A 110 3.40 13.88 6.94
N VAL A 111 3.51 15.21 6.87
CA VAL A 111 4.71 15.86 6.33
C VAL A 111 5.65 16.15 7.50
N THR A 112 6.86 15.61 7.44
CA THR A 112 7.88 15.87 8.46
C THR A 112 8.45 17.29 8.34
N ALA A 113 9.11 17.79 9.39
CA ALA A 113 9.76 19.11 9.37
C ALA A 113 10.78 19.28 8.22
N ALA A 114 11.36 18.17 7.74
CA ALA A 114 12.27 18.11 6.60
C ALA A 114 11.55 18.13 5.22
N GLY A 115 10.21 18.22 5.20
CA GLY A 115 9.41 18.19 3.97
C GLY A 115 9.19 16.80 3.38
N ALA A 116 9.66 15.73 4.04
CA ALA A 116 9.42 14.36 3.59
C ALA A 116 8.04 13.87 4.05
N ILE A 117 7.28 13.26 3.14
CA ILE A 117 6.00 12.60 3.43
C ILE A 117 6.27 11.21 4.00
N LYS A 118 5.68 10.90 5.15
CA LYS A 118 5.74 9.58 5.78
C LYS A 118 4.33 9.10 6.06
N CYS A 119 4.05 7.85 5.69
CA CYS A 119 2.76 7.20 5.93
C CYS A 119 2.94 5.98 6.82
N TYR A 120 1.98 5.77 7.74
CA TYR A 120 1.96 4.63 8.66
C TYR A 120 0.52 4.27 9.01
N GLU A 121 0.32 3.03 9.44
CA GLU A 121 -0.97 2.56 9.95
C GLU A 121 -1.31 3.22 11.29
N VAL A 122 -2.56 3.67 11.44
CA VAL A 122 -3.15 4.10 12.71
C VAL A 122 -3.94 2.93 13.27
N ARG A 123 -3.68 2.62 14.54
CA ARG A 123 -4.37 1.57 15.27
C ARG A 123 -5.39 2.17 16.23
#